data_AF-A0AAE4U4U9-F1
#
_entry.id   AF-A0AAE4U4U9-F1
#
_cell.length_a   1.000
_cell.length_b   1.000
_cell.length_c   1.000
_cell.angle_alpha   90.00
_cell.angle_beta   90.00
_cell.angle_gamma   90.00
#
_symmetry.space_group_name_H-M   'P 1'
#
loop_
_entity.id
_entity.type
_entity.pdbx_description
1 polymer ?
#
loop_
_entity_poly.entity_id
_entity_poly.type
_entity_poly.pdbx_seq_one_letter_code
_entity_poly.pdbx_strand_id
1 'polypeptide(L)'
;MAVWVRFFEQPWWMRWLINSALIGALLAVFWCLHITYPFERAAPTVLALALVGYSVAAGAVSALGQRPARAAYIEAVRGLSPAQRAEAVRALREGALPTDHSVLAGAIRCGGVAEAYYQRASHGRSAQAIAVAVLAVAGIVSFVLSDPRHGTLWLLLAALFAAATAHREHLRGKLNTHLARLRAAAGNPPEINAGDIVPPPLPRRTSWQIVLFVVVVGTASIVFGRLADQPRRDCRTADATVSFLAQRHDLMDLGLIAAGGPDLHAYQDWADHLSRFAAQVSVSDIAPHVRAIAGRARDAVSLVAQARTFPPPRPVIDLQTAYGQDMLGILDQERSLTAACRPR
;
A
#
# COMPACT_ATOMS: atom_id res chain seq x y z
N MET A 1 9.12 11.31 24.72
CA MET A 1 8.53 12.47 25.44
C MET A 1 9.08 13.83 24.98
N ALA A 2 10.39 14.09 24.90
CA ALA A 2 10.90 15.40 24.42
C ALA A 2 10.50 15.74 22.98
N VAL A 3 10.48 14.73 22.09
CA VAL A 3 9.92 14.86 20.74
C VAL A 3 8.42 15.15 20.77
N TRP A 4 7.70 14.61 21.76
CA TRP A 4 6.26 14.76 21.89
C TRP A 4 5.87 16.19 22.27
N VAL A 5 6.51 16.77 23.28
CA VAL A 5 6.19 18.15 23.71
C VAL A 5 6.59 19.17 22.65
N ARG A 6 7.80 19.06 22.08
CA ARG A 6 8.20 19.92 20.96
C ARG A 6 7.24 19.79 19.77
N PHE A 7 6.71 18.60 19.52
CA PHE A 7 5.73 18.36 18.46
C PHE A 7 4.40 19.07 18.74
N PHE A 8 3.88 19.07 19.97
CA PHE A 8 2.63 19.78 20.31
C PHE A 8 2.74 21.30 20.26
N GLU A 9 3.94 21.84 20.49
CA GLU A 9 4.25 23.26 20.37
C GLU A 9 4.34 23.71 18.90
N GLN A 10 4.64 22.80 17.96
CA GLN A 10 4.72 23.16 16.55
C GLN A 10 3.38 23.62 15.96
N PRO A 11 3.42 24.57 14.98
CA PRO A 11 2.25 24.96 14.22
C PRO A 11 1.53 23.75 13.63
N TRP A 12 0.20 23.87 13.52
CA TRP A 12 -0.62 22.77 13.01
C TRP A 12 -0.20 22.33 11.59
N TRP A 13 0.25 23.27 10.74
CA TRP A 13 0.68 22.98 9.37
C TRP A 13 1.97 22.14 9.34
N MET A 14 2.89 22.35 10.28
CA MET A 14 4.16 21.62 10.31
C MET A 14 3.96 20.18 10.76
N ARG A 15 3.08 19.95 11.73
CA ARG A 15 2.66 18.60 12.14
C ARG A 15 1.89 17.87 11.05
N TRP A 16 1.04 18.59 10.33
CA TRP A 16 0.36 18.06 9.17
C TRP A 16 1.38 17.56 8.14
N LEU A 17 2.36 18.39 7.75
CA LEU A 17 3.41 17.99 6.81
C LEU A 17 4.23 16.79 7.30
N ILE A 18 4.66 16.78 8.57
CA ILE A 18 5.43 15.66 9.14
C ILE A 18 4.63 14.35 9.10
N ASN A 19 3.36 14.39 9.53
CA ASN A 19 2.49 13.22 9.49
C ASN A 19 2.22 12.76 8.06
N SER A 20 1.97 13.69 7.13
CA SER A 20 1.77 13.39 5.71
C SER A 20 3.01 12.72 5.13
N ALA A 21 4.20 13.27 5.35
CA ALA A 21 5.45 12.71 4.85
C ALA A 21 5.69 11.29 5.40
N LEU A 22 5.46 11.07 6.69
CA LEU A 22 5.65 9.77 7.33
C LEU A 22 4.64 8.73 6.82
N ILE A 23 3.37 9.11 6.67
CA ILE A 23 2.32 8.25 6.10
C ILE A 23 2.63 7.94 4.63
N GLY A 24 3.02 8.94 3.85
CA GLY A 24 3.41 8.79 2.44
C GLY A 24 4.59 7.84 2.27
N ALA A 25 5.62 7.95 3.10
CA ALA A 25 6.78 7.05 3.08
C ALA A 25 6.39 5.61 3.41
N LEU A 26 5.57 5.39 4.44
CA LEU A 26 5.08 4.05 4.80
C LEU A 26 4.25 3.43 3.69
N LEU A 27 3.38 4.21 3.05
CA LEU A 27 2.57 3.74 1.93
C LEU A 27 3.40 3.46 0.69
N ALA A 28 4.41 4.27 0.39
CA ALA A 28 5.32 4.03 -0.72
C ALA A 28 6.06 2.70 -0.53
N VAL A 29 6.56 2.44 0.68
CA VAL A 29 7.18 1.15 1.03
C VAL A 29 6.18 0.01 0.91
N PHE A 30 4.97 0.17 1.45
CA PHE A 30 3.91 -0.82 1.34
C PHE A 30 3.59 -1.13 -0.13
N TRP A 31 3.48 -0.10 -0.96
CA TRP A 31 3.17 -0.20 -2.38
C TRP A 31 4.25 -0.93 -3.17
N CYS A 32 5.51 -0.52 -3.01
CA CYS A 32 6.66 -1.14 -3.69
C CYS A 32 6.82 -2.63 -3.33
N LEU A 33 6.42 -3.02 -2.12
CA LEU A 33 6.49 -4.40 -1.67
C LEU A 33 5.25 -5.22 -2.02
N HIS A 34 4.07 -4.60 -2.11
CA HIS A 34 2.82 -5.30 -2.38
C HIS A 34 2.55 -5.49 -3.88
N ILE A 35 2.94 -4.54 -4.73
CA ILE A 35 2.65 -4.59 -6.16
C ILE A 35 3.90 -4.94 -6.95
N THR A 36 3.89 -6.15 -7.49
CA THR A 36 4.87 -6.62 -8.47
C THR A 36 4.62 -5.85 -9.78
N TYR A 37 5.58 -5.00 -10.17
CA TYR A 37 5.59 -4.16 -11.38
C TYR A 37 4.57 -2.99 -11.36
N PRO A 38 4.72 -2.01 -10.45
CA PRO A 38 3.75 -0.93 -10.27
C PRO A 38 3.62 -0.03 -11.51
N PHE A 39 4.73 0.22 -12.19
CA PHE A 39 4.77 1.07 -13.39
C PHE A 39 4.20 0.40 -14.65
N GLU A 40 4.05 -0.92 -14.64
CA GLU A 40 3.41 -1.68 -15.74
C GLU A 40 1.89 -1.78 -15.57
N ARG A 41 1.39 -1.61 -14.34
CA ARG A 41 -0.03 -1.67 -14.01
C ARG A 41 -0.71 -0.30 -14.06
N ALA A 42 -0.01 0.79 -13.69
CA ALA A 42 -0.57 2.14 -13.71
C ALA A 42 0.48 3.19 -14.10
N ALA A 43 0.01 4.30 -14.68
CA ALA A 43 0.88 5.42 -15.02
C ALA A 43 1.53 6.01 -13.75
N PRO A 44 2.84 6.35 -13.77
CA PRO A 44 3.55 6.85 -12.60
C PRO A 44 2.93 8.12 -12.02
N THR A 45 2.32 8.95 -12.86
CA THR A 45 1.61 10.17 -12.46
C THR A 45 0.36 9.88 -11.63
N VAL A 46 -0.43 8.87 -12.02
CA VAL A 46 -1.63 8.44 -11.28
C VAL A 46 -1.23 7.88 -9.91
N LEU A 47 -0.15 7.09 -9.87
CA LEU A 47 0.39 6.55 -8.62
C LEU A 47 0.90 7.65 -7.69
N ALA A 48 1.66 8.61 -8.21
CA ALA A 48 2.16 9.74 -7.45
C ALA A 48 1.01 10.59 -6.90
N LEU A 49 -0.01 10.89 -7.71
CA LEU A 49 -1.18 11.65 -7.29
C LEU A 49 -1.98 10.93 -6.20
N ALA A 50 -2.17 9.62 -6.32
CA ALA A 50 -2.87 8.84 -5.31
C ALA A 50 -2.11 8.83 -3.97
N LEU A 51 -0.78 8.62 -4.01
CA LEU A 51 0.08 8.62 -2.83
C LEU A 51 0.10 10.00 -2.14
N VAL A 52 0.29 11.07 -2.92
CA VAL A 52 0.29 12.45 -2.41
C VAL A 52 -1.08 12.81 -1.84
N GLY A 53 -2.16 12.57 -2.59
CA GLY A 53 -3.52 12.88 -2.16
C GLY A 53 -3.88 12.17 -0.85
N TYR A 54 -3.55 10.89 -0.74
CA TYR A 54 -3.80 10.13 0.48
C TYR A 54 -2.96 10.60 1.66
N SER A 55 -1.65 10.76 1.46
CA SER A 55 -0.75 11.20 2.53
C SER A 55 -1.17 12.55 3.12
N VAL A 56 -1.56 13.49 2.25
CA VAL A 56 -2.11 14.79 2.62
C VAL A 56 -3.41 14.65 3.40
N ALA A 57 -4.37 13.86 2.90
CA ALA A 57 -5.67 13.68 3.54
C ALA A 57 -5.55 13.00 4.91
N ALA A 58 -4.81 11.89 4.99
CA ALA A 58 -4.59 11.15 6.23
C ALA A 58 -3.80 11.99 7.26
N GLY A 59 -2.79 12.73 6.80
CA GLY A 59 -2.07 13.70 7.63
C GLY A 59 -3.01 14.78 8.16
N ALA A 60 -3.92 15.29 7.34
CA ALA A 60 -4.87 16.34 7.74
C ALA A 60 -5.84 15.84 8.80
N VAL A 61 -6.42 14.63 8.60
CA VAL A 61 -7.31 14.01 9.59
C VAL A 61 -6.57 13.74 10.91
N SER A 62 -5.31 13.29 10.86
CA SER A 62 -4.46 13.12 12.03
C SER A 62 -4.25 14.44 12.78
N ALA A 63 -3.89 15.52 12.05
CA ALA A 63 -3.68 16.84 12.64
C ALA A 63 -4.96 17.42 13.25
N LEU A 64 -6.12 17.25 12.59
CA LEU A 64 -7.43 17.66 13.10
C LEU A 64 -7.82 16.89 14.37
N GLY A 65 -7.54 15.59 14.42
CA GLY A 65 -7.78 14.74 15.60
C GLY A 65 -6.95 15.13 16.82
N GLN A 66 -5.81 15.80 16.63
CA GLN A 66 -4.93 16.25 17.72
C GLN A 66 -5.29 17.64 18.28
N ARG A 67 -6.14 18.43 17.60
CA ARG A 67 -6.58 19.76 18.05
C ARG A 67 -7.13 19.80 19.49
N PRO A 68 -8.05 18.90 19.92
CA PRO A 68 -8.61 18.97 21.27
C PRO A 68 -7.57 18.73 22.36
N ALA A 69 -6.63 17.80 22.13
CA ALA A 69 -5.54 17.53 23.08
C ALA A 69 -4.59 18.74 23.20
N ARG A 70 -4.32 19.44 22.08
CA ARG A 70 -3.52 20.66 22.09
C ARG A 70 -4.19 21.81 22.85
N ALA A 71 -5.49 22.02 22.65
CA ALA A 71 -6.22 23.06 23.36
C ALA A 71 -6.15 22.83 24.88
N ALA A 72 -6.39 21.60 25.32
CA ALA A 72 -6.24 21.23 26.73
C ALA A 72 -4.80 21.40 27.25
N TYR A 73 -3.78 21.07 26.45
CA TYR A 73 -2.39 21.27 26.84
C TYR A 73 -2.01 22.76 26.96
N ILE A 74 -2.44 23.59 26.01
CA ILE A 74 -2.21 25.05 26.03
C ILE A 74 -2.86 25.67 27.28
N GLU A 75 -4.08 25.25 27.61
CA GLU A 75 -4.75 25.72 28.81
C GLU A 75 -4.03 25.25 30.09
N ALA A 76 -3.53 24.02 30.12
CA ALA A 76 -2.78 23.49 31.26
C ALA A 76 -1.46 24.23 31.53
N VAL A 77 -0.82 24.78 30.50
CA VAL A 77 0.42 25.59 30.62
C VAL A 77 0.17 27.11 30.69
N ARG A 78 -1.10 27.54 30.73
CA ARG A 78 -1.46 28.95 30.76
C ARG A 78 -0.92 29.61 32.03
N GLY A 79 -0.30 30.78 31.87
CA GLY A 79 0.33 31.52 32.98
C GLY A 79 1.79 31.14 33.28
N LEU A 80 2.33 30.07 32.70
CA LEU A 80 3.75 29.72 32.84
C LEU A 80 4.63 30.42 31.81
N SER A 81 5.79 30.90 32.24
CA SER A 81 6.83 31.44 31.37
C SER A 81 7.47 30.34 30.50
N PRO A 82 8.16 30.66 29.39
CA PRO A 82 8.81 29.66 28.55
C PRO A 82 9.82 28.77 29.30
N ALA A 83 10.56 29.33 30.25
CA ALA A 83 11.51 28.59 31.09
C ALA A 83 10.78 27.61 32.03
N GLN A 84 9.71 28.08 32.68
CA GLN A 84 8.87 27.27 33.56
C GLN A 84 8.15 26.13 32.82
N ARG A 85 7.75 26.35 31.56
CA ARG A 85 7.19 25.28 30.71
C ARG A 85 8.22 24.21 30.42
N ALA A 86 9.45 24.60 30.07
CA ALA A 86 10.53 23.65 29.81
C ALA A 86 10.85 22.82 31.06
N GLU A 87 10.80 23.44 32.23
CA GLU A 87 11.01 22.78 33.52
C GLU A 87 9.87 21.84 33.90
N ALA A 88 8.61 22.25 33.74
CA ALA A 88 7.44 21.38 33.95
C ALA A 88 7.48 20.14 33.04
N VAL A 89 7.93 20.31 31.80
CA VAL A 89 8.12 19.21 30.83
C VAL A 89 9.26 18.29 31.24
N ARG A 90 10.36 18.86 31.74
CA ARG A 90 11.50 18.09 32.26
C ARG A 90 11.08 17.27 33.48
N ALA A 91 10.33 17.86 34.40
CA ALA A 91 9.77 17.18 35.57
C ALA A 91 8.90 15.97 35.17
N LEU A 92 8.01 16.12 34.19
CA LEU A 92 7.21 15.00 33.67
C LEU A 92 8.06 13.91 32.99
N ARG A 93 9.14 14.29 32.29
CA ARG A 93 9.98 13.36 31.54
C ARG A 93 10.95 12.57 32.42
N GLU A 94 11.61 13.27 33.34
CA GLU A 94 12.75 12.79 34.12
C GLU A 94 12.35 12.45 35.57
N GLY A 95 11.18 12.93 36.02
CA GLY A 95 10.73 12.77 37.40
C GLY A 95 11.43 13.70 38.37
N ALA A 96 12.10 14.74 37.87
CA ALA A 96 12.69 15.80 38.69
C ALA A 96 11.59 16.61 39.38
N LEU A 97 11.80 16.96 40.65
CA LEU A 97 10.88 17.75 41.46
C LEU A 97 11.18 19.24 41.27
N PRO A 98 10.28 20.03 40.68
CA PRO A 98 10.46 21.48 40.58
C PRO A 98 10.49 22.12 41.96
N THR A 99 11.36 23.13 42.14
CA THR A 99 11.39 23.95 43.36
C THR A 99 10.27 24.99 43.39
N ASP A 100 9.83 25.45 42.21
CA ASP A 100 8.74 26.41 42.07
C ASP A 100 7.36 25.73 42.14
N HIS A 101 6.51 26.17 43.07
CA HIS A 101 5.15 25.64 43.26
C HIS A 101 4.26 25.82 42.01
N SER A 102 4.42 26.92 41.27
CA SER A 102 3.68 27.18 40.02
C SER A 102 4.06 26.20 38.90
N VAL A 103 5.35 25.81 38.84
CA VAL A 103 5.87 24.81 37.89
C VAL A 103 5.38 23.42 38.26
N LEU A 104 5.34 23.09 39.56
CA LEU A 104 4.81 21.82 40.07
C LEU A 104 3.32 21.66 39.73
N ALA A 105 2.49 22.67 40.02
CA ALA A 105 1.07 22.66 39.69
C ALA A 105 0.84 22.56 38.17
N GLY A 106 1.62 23.32 37.38
CA GLY A 106 1.63 23.25 35.92
C GLY A 106 1.98 21.86 35.37
N ALA A 107 3.01 21.22 35.92
CA ALA A 107 3.42 19.87 35.55
C ALA A 107 2.33 18.83 35.85
N ILE A 108 1.67 18.93 37.01
CA ILE A 108 0.57 18.02 37.38
C ILE A 108 -0.62 18.18 36.42
N ARG A 109 -1.03 19.43 36.10
CA ARG A 109 -2.11 19.69 35.12
C ARG A 109 -1.78 19.11 33.75
N CYS A 110 -0.57 19.37 33.25
CA CYS A 110 -0.11 18.86 31.95
C CYS A 110 -0.05 17.33 31.91
N GLY A 111 0.45 16.72 32.97
CA GLY A 111 0.49 15.27 33.09
C GLY A 111 -0.90 14.66 33.19
N GLY A 112 -1.86 15.32 33.85
CA GLY A 112 -3.26 14.90 33.88
C GLY A 112 -3.93 14.91 32.49
N VAL A 113 -3.63 15.92 31.65
CA VAL A 113 -4.08 15.94 30.25
C VAL A 113 -3.47 14.77 29.45
N ALA A 114 -2.18 14.49 29.65
CA ALA A 114 -1.51 13.37 28.99
C ALA A 114 -2.04 12.01 29.46
N GLU A 115 -2.31 11.85 30.77
CA GLU A 115 -2.92 10.66 31.36
C GLU A 115 -4.31 10.40 30.75
N ALA A 116 -5.17 11.41 30.71
CA ALA A 116 -6.50 11.30 30.12
C ALA A 116 -6.45 11.03 28.59
N TYR A 117 -5.45 11.56 27.88
CA TYR A 117 -5.20 11.20 26.48
C TYR A 117 -4.86 9.71 26.31
N TYR A 118 -3.92 9.18 27.10
CA TYR A 118 -3.54 7.77 27.04
C TYR A 118 -4.66 6.83 27.50
N GLN A 119 -5.44 7.21 28.52
CA GLN A 119 -6.61 6.44 28.95
C GLN A 119 -7.65 6.35 27.82
N ARG A 120 -7.92 7.45 27.12
CA ARG A 120 -8.85 7.47 26.00
C ARG A 120 -8.33 6.63 24.82
N ALA A 121 -7.03 6.65 24.55
CA ALA A 121 -6.42 5.77 23.55
C ALA A 121 -6.55 4.28 23.92
N SER A 122 -6.51 3.94 25.22
CA SER A 122 -6.64 2.56 25.70
C SER A 122 -8.05 1.98 25.64
N HIS A 123 -9.10 2.80 25.47
CA HIS A 123 -10.46 2.28 25.24
C HIS A 123 -10.57 1.48 23.93
N GLY A 124 -9.67 1.71 22.97
CA GLY A 124 -9.56 0.92 21.74
C GLY A 124 -8.61 -0.26 21.83
N ARG A 125 -8.16 -0.67 23.03
CA ARG A 125 -7.10 -1.69 23.20
C ARG A 125 -7.52 -3.06 22.68
N SER A 126 -8.77 -3.48 22.94
CA SER A 126 -9.29 -4.76 22.41
C SER A 126 -9.32 -4.73 20.87
N ALA A 127 -9.85 -3.67 20.27
CA ALA A 127 -9.86 -3.49 18.82
C ALA A 127 -8.45 -3.46 18.22
N GLN A 128 -7.48 -2.82 18.88
CA GLN A 128 -6.08 -2.81 18.44
C GLN A 128 -5.42 -4.18 18.55
N ALA A 129 -5.64 -4.90 19.65
CA ALA A 129 -5.11 -6.25 19.83
C ALA A 129 -5.70 -7.21 18.78
N ILE A 130 -7.01 -7.11 18.52
CA ILE A 130 -7.68 -7.86 17.44
C ILE A 130 -7.07 -7.49 16.09
N ALA A 131 -6.86 -6.20 15.80
CA ALA A 131 -6.24 -5.78 14.54
C ALA A 131 -4.81 -6.34 14.39
N VAL A 132 -3.97 -6.27 15.42
CA VAL A 132 -2.61 -6.85 15.40
C VAL A 132 -2.66 -8.36 15.20
N ALA A 133 -3.57 -9.06 15.88
CA ALA A 133 -3.74 -10.51 15.72
C ALA A 133 -4.18 -10.88 14.31
N VAL A 134 -5.16 -10.15 13.74
CA VAL A 134 -5.62 -10.35 12.36
C VAL A 134 -4.48 -10.11 11.37
N LEU A 135 -3.70 -9.03 11.54
CA LEU A 135 -2.54 -8.74 10.70
C LEU A 135 -1.47 -9.84 10.79
N ALA A 136 -1.20 -10.35 12.00
CA ALA A 136 -0.25 -11.42 12.21
C ALA A 136 -0.71 -12.74 11.56
N VAL A 137 -1.97 -13.12 11.75
CA VAL A 137 -2.55 -14.32 11.13
C VAL A 137 -2.53 -14.19 9.61
N ALA A 138 -2.97 -13.05 9.06
CA ALA A 138 -2.91 -12.79 7.62
C ALA A 138 -1.48 -12.88 7.08
N GLY A 139 -0.50 -12.39 7.83
CA GLY A 139 0.91 -12.49 7.48
C GLY A 139 1.45 -13.92 7.48
N ILE A 140 1.13 -14.71 8.51
CA ILE A 140 1.52 -16.14 8.58
C ILE A 140 0.89 -16.91 7.42
N VAL A 141 -0.42 -16.74 7.20
CA VAL A 141 -1.14 -17.40 6.11
C VAL A 141 -0.55 -17.03 4.75
N SER A 142 -0.32 -15.74 4.49
CA SER A 142 0.28 -15.28 3.23
C SER A 142 1.72 -15.76 3.06
N PHE A 143 2.49 -15.86 4.15
CA PHE A 143 3.88 -16.35 4.10
C PHE A 143 3.95 -17.83 3.73
N VAL A 144 3.01 -18.64 4.22
CA VAL A 144 3.00 -20.09 4.03
C VAL A 144 2.29 -20.51 2.74
N LEU A 145 1.19 -19.84 2.38
CA LEU A 145 0.30 -20.25 1.28
C LEU A 145 0.42 -19.38 0.02
N SER A 146 1.11 -18.26 0.07
CA SER A 146 1.19 -17.29 -1.02
C SER A 146 2.63 -16.84 -1.24
N ASP A 147 2.88 -15.54 -1.47
CA ASP A 147 4.24 -15.00 -1.63
C ASP A 147 4.85 -14.66 -0.25
N PRO A 148 6.06 -15.16 0.10
CA PRO A 148 6.73 -14.84 1.34
C PRO A 148 6.96 -13.33 1.53
N ARG A 149 7.00 -12.55 0.44
CA ARG A 149 7.11 -11.07 0.50
C ARG A 149 5.87 -10.44 1.11
N HIS A 150 4.69 -10.86 0.67
CA HIS A 150 3.41 -10.39 1.23
C HIS A 150 3.27 -10.79 2.69
N GLY A 151 3.63 -12.04 3.01
CA GLY A 151 3.64 -12.52 4.40
C GLY A 151 4.57 -11.72 5.31
N THR A 152 5.81 -11.47 4.86
CA THR A 152 6.80 -10.68 5.61
C THR A 152 6.31 -9.26 5.86
N LEU A 153 5.66 -8.64 4.87
CA LEU A 153 5.13 -7.28 5.00
C LEU A 153 4.01 -7.18 6.05
N TRP A 154 3.06 -8.11 6.03
CA TRP A 154 1.98 -8.14 7.02
C TRP A 154 2.51 -8.38 8.43
N LEU A 155 3.52 -9.25 8.57
CA LEU A 155 4.20 -9.49 9.85
C LEU A 155 4.97 -8.27 10.34
N LEU A 156 5.69 -7.56 9.46
CA LEU A 156 6.36 -6.30 9.80
C LEU A 156 5.37 -5.24 10.25
N LEU A 157 4.22 -5.14 9.57
CA LEU A 157 3.15 -4.21 9.96
C LEU A 157 2.60 -4.58 11.33
N ALA A 158 2.27 -5.85 11.57
CA ALA A 158 1.80 -6.34 12.86
C ALA A 158 2.82 -6.05 13.97
N ALA A 159 4.10 -6.32 13.73
CA ALA A 159 5.20 -6.03 14.66
C ALA A 159 5.34 -4.53 14.95
N LEU A 160 5.21 -3.67 13.94
CA LEU A 160 5.28 -2.22 14.11
C LEU A 160 4.09 -1.69 14.94
N PHE A 161 2.88 -2.19 14.70
CA PHE A 161 1.71 -1.86 15.52
C PHE A 161 1.86 -2.37 16.96
N ALA A 162 2.37 -3.60 17.15
CA ALA A 162 2.66 -4.16 18.46
C ALA A 162 3.75 -3.36 19.21
N ALA A 163 4.83 -2.98 18.54
CA ALA A 163 5.89 -2.16 19.11
C ALA A 163 5.39 -0.76 19.47
N ALA A 164 4.59 -0.13 18.61
CA ALA A 164 4.01 1.18 18.87
C ALA A 164 3.04 1.17 20.06
N THR A 165 2.25 0.10 20.22
CA THR A 165 1.34 -0.06 21.36
C THR A 165 2.11 -0.34 22.65
N ALA A 166 3.09 -1.25 22.62
CA ALA A 166 3.98 -1.52 23.75
C ALA A 166 4.74 -0.26 24.20
N HIS A 167 5.25 0.53 23.24
CA HIS A 167 5.93 1.79 23.53
C HIS A 167 5.00 2.82 24.20
N ARG A 168 3.73 2.91 23.76
CA ARG A 168 2.73 3.79 24.40
C ARG A 168 2.41 3.36 25.82
N GLU A 169 2.23 2.06 26.07
CA GLU A 169 1.98 1.54 27.41
C GLU A 169 3.20 1.76 28.33
N HIS A 170 4.41 1.57 27.82
CA HIS A 170 5.64 1.88 28.55
C HIS A 170 5.72 3.38 28.92
N LEU A 171 5.43 4.28 27.97
CA LEU A 171 5.39 5.72 28.23
C LEU A 171 4.28 6.10 29.22
N ARG A 172 3.11 5.46 29.16
CA ARG A 172 2.02 5.64 30.11
C ARG A 172 2.43 5.21 31.51
N GLY A 173 3.04 4.03 31.66
CA GLY A 173 3.54 3.55 32.94
C GLY A 173 4.57 4.52 33.54
N LYS A 174 5.53 4.98 32.74
CA LYS A 174 6.52 5.98 33.17
C LYS A 174 5.88 7.30 33.59
N LEU A 175 4.93 7.81 32.80
CA LEU A 175 4.19 9.04 33.11
C LEU A 175 3.43 8.91 34.43
N ASN A 176 2.69 7.83 34.62
CA ASN A 176 1.88 7.60 35.82
C ASN A 176 2.75 7.55 37.08
N THR A 177 3.90 6.88 37.01
CA THR A 177 4.86 6.84 38.12
C THR A 177 5.41 8.22 38.45
N HIS A 178 5.77 9.03 37.44
CA HIS A 178 6.27 10.38 37.67
C HIS A 178 5.18 11.31 38.21
N LEU A 179 3.97 11.21 37.65
CA LEU A 179 2.80 11.96 38.12
C LEU A 179 2.44 11.64 39.57
N ALA A 180 2.51 10.37 39.97
CA ALA A 180 2.27 9.98 41.37
C ALA A 180 3.27 10.64 42.31
N ARG A 181 4.57 10.72 41.93
CA ARG A 181 5.59 11.42 42.72
C ARG A 181 5.33 12.92 42.81
N LEU A 182 4.98 13.56 41.68
CA LEU A 182 4.67 14.99 41.66
C LEU A 182 3.43 15.32 42.52
N ARG A 183 2.37 14.50 42.43
CA ARG A 183 1.16 14.64 43.27
C ARG A 183 1.47 14.44 44.75
N ALA A 184 2.32 13.45 45.10
CA ALA A 184 2.75 13.24 46.47
C ALA A 184 3.55 14.44 47.02
N ALA A 185 4.43 15.03 46.21
CA ALA A 185 5.17 16.23 46.58
C ALA A 185 4.27 17.46 46.75
N ALA A 186 3.21 17.58 45.95
CA ALA A 186 2.22 18.66 46.07
C ALA A 186 1.24 18.50 47.24
N GLY A 187 1.16 17.33 47.88
CA GLY A 187 0.33 17.11 49.08
C GLY A 187 0.94 17.66 50.38
N ASN A 188 2.19 18.13 50.34
CA ASN A 188 2.94 18.61 51.51
C ASN A 188 2.96 20.15 51.70
N PRO A 189 2.86 21.02 50.68
CA PRO A 189 2.82 22.48 50.87
C PRO A 189 1.39 23.02 51.01
N PRO A 190 1.12 23.96 51.95
CA PRO A 190 -0.20 24.57 52.15
C PRO A 190 -0.64 25.55 51.05
N GLU A 191 0.25 25.90 50.10
CA GLU A 191 0.00 26.93 49.07
C GLU A 191 -0.65 26.41 47.77
N ILE A 192 -0.74 25.09 47.56
CA ILE A 192 -1.33 24.52 46.33
C ILE A 192 -2.77 24.08 46.63
N ASN A 193 -3.77 24.78 46.07
CA ASN A 193 -5.16 24.36 46.21
C ASN A 193 -5.48 23.18 45.29
N ALA A 194 -6.43 22.33 45.70
CA ALA A 194 -6.90 21.21 44.88
C ALA A 194 -7.41 21.66 43.50
N GLY A 195 -7.94 22.89 43.38
CA GLY A 195 -8.37 23.48 42.11
C GLY A 195 -7.23 23.81 41.14
N ASP A 196 -6.02 24.07 41.64
CA ASP A 196 -4.87 24.48 40.82
C ASP A 196 -4.25 23.30 40.04
N ILE A 197 -4.54 22.07 40.47
CA ILE A 197 -4.00 20.83 39.89
C ILE A 197 -5.03 20.05 39.06
N VAL A 198 -6.28 20.53 38.95
CA VAL A 198 -7.32 19.89 38.13
C VAL A 198 -6.96 20.01 36.65
N PRO A 199 -6.88 18.90 35.90
CA PRO A 199 -6.62 18.95 34.46
C PRO A 199 -7.84 19.49 33.70
N PRO A 200 -7.65 20.30 32.65
CA PRO A 200 -8.75 20.74 31.80
C PRO A 200 -9.42 19.55 31.09
N PRO A 201 -10.75 19.58 30.91
CA PRO A 201 -11.47 18.48 30.27
C PRO A 201 -11.06 18.34 28.80
N LEU A 202 -10.72 17.12 28.37
CA LEU A 202 -10.48 16.86 26.96
C LEU A 202 -11.81 16.84 26.19
N PRO A 203 -11.99 17.69 25.17
CA PRO A 203 -13.18 17.66 24.32
C PRO A 203 -13.44 16.25 23.78
N ARG A 204 -14.71 15.85 23.72
CA ARG A 204 -15.09 14.56 23.14
C ARG A 204 -14.68 14.56 21.66
N ARG A 205 -13.92 13.53 21.24
CA ARG A 205 -13.60 13.35 19.83
C ARG A 205 -14.92 13.16 19.07
N THR A 206 -15.24 14.04 18.14
CA THR A 206 -16.46 13.92 17.33
C THR A 206 -16.36 12.64 16.50
N SER A 207 -17.37 11.78 16.58
CA SER A 207 -17.46 10.51 15.86
C SER A 207 -17.17 10.67 14.36
N TRP A 208 -17.56 11.80 13.79
CA TRP A 208 -17.28 12.17 12.40
C TRP A 208 -15.79 12.15 12.03
N GLN A 209 -14.86 12.49 12.94
CA GLN A 209 -13.42 12.42 12.63
C GLN A 209 -12.91 10.99 12.49
N ILE A 210 -13.50 10.04 13.23
CA ILE A 210 -13.19 8.61 13.11
C ILE A 210 -13.78 8.10 11.80
N VAL A 211 -15.03 8.45 11.50
CA VAL A 211 -15.68 8.10 10.24
C VAL A 211 -14.88 8.65 9.05
N LEU A 212 -14.47 9.91 9.08
CA LEU A 212 -13.66 10.52 8.03
C LEU A 212 -12.32 9.80 7.85
N PHE A 213 -11.64 9.44 8.93
CA PHE A 213 -10.42 8.66 8.86
C PHE A 213 -10.64 7.29 8.20
N VAL A 214 -11.68 6.57 8.65
CA VAL A 214 -12.04 5.25 8.09
C VAL A 214 -12.42 5.37 6.62
N VAL A 215 -13.16 6.41 6.24
CA VAL A 215 -13.53 6.67 4.84
C VAL A 215 -12.29 6.95 4.00
N VAL A 216 -11.38 7.83 4.45
CA VAL A 216 -10.13 8.13 3.72
C VAL A 216 -9.27 6.89 3.56
N VAL A 217 -9.06 6.13 4.63
CA VAL A 217 -8.29 4.87 4.61
C VAL A 217 -8.96 3.83 3.71
N GLY A 218 -10.27 3.65 3.84
CA GLY A 218 -11.05 2.66 3.10
C GLY A 218 -11.12 2.97 1.60
N THR A 219 -11.37 4.22 1.22
CA THR A 219 -11.39 4.61 -0.20
C THR A 219 -10.03 4.42 -0.84
N ALA A 220 -8.95 4.71 -0.12
CA ALA A 220 -7.60 4.47 -0.59
C ALA A 220 -7.37 2.98 -0.82
N SER A 221 -7.67 2.11 0.16
CA SER A 221 -7.52 0.66 -0.01
C SER A 221 -8.29 0.13 -1.23
N ILE A 222 -9.48 0.66 -1.51
CA ILE A 222 -10.28 0.26 -2.69
C ILE A 222 -9.66 0.76 -3.99
N VAL A 223 -9.29 2.04 -4.06
CA VAL A 223 -8.66 2.63 -5.26
C VAL A 223 -7.33 1.95 -5.56
N PHE A 224 -6.53 1.72 -4.53
CA PHE A 224 -5.25 1.05 -4.60
C PHE A 224 -5.39 -0.43 -4.95
N GLY A 225 -6.39 -1.14 -4.41
CA GLY A 225 -6.70 -2.51 -4.82
C GLY A 225 -7.11 -2.59 -6.29
N ARG A 226 -7.97 -1.69 -6.75
CA ARG A 226 -8.36 -1.59 -8.18
C ARG A 226 -7.17 -1.31 -9.10
N LEU A 227 -6.22 -0.48 -8.66
CA LEU A 227 -4.98 -0.21 -9.40
C LEU A 227 -4.06 -1.44 -9.40
N ALA A 228 -4.00 -2.18 -8.31
CA ALA A 228 -3.25 -3.42 -8.21
C ALA A 228 -3.82 -4.52 -9.11
N ASP A 229 -5.15 -4.59 -9.25
CA ASP A 229 -5.85 -5.56 -10.07
C ASP A 229 -5.81 -5.25 -11.58
N GLN A 230 -5.24 -4.12 -12.00
CA GLN A 230 -5.12 -3.83 -13.43
C GLN A 230 -4.14 -4.82 -14.09
N PRO A 231 -4.56 -5.51 -15.17
CA PRO A 231 -3.67 -6.40 -15.90
C PRO A 231 -2.51 -5.57 -16.48
N ARG A 232 -1.30 -6.15 -16.43
CA ARG A 232 -0.09 -5.53 -17.02
C ARG A 232 -0.40 -5.11 -18.46
N ARG A 233 0.12 -3.96 -18.90
CA ARG A 233 -0.12 -3.44 -20.25
C ARG A 233 0.14 -4.49 -21.35
N ASP A 234 1.22 -5.24 -21.21
CA ASP A 234 1.63 -6.28 -22.15
C ASP A 234 0.73 -7.53 -22.08
N CYS A 235 0.05 -7.77 -20.95
CA CYS A 235 -0.96 -8.83 -20.85
C CYS A 235 -2.26 -8.50 -21.57
N ARG A 236 -2.60 -7.21 -21.75
CA ARG A 236 -3.71 -6.83 -22.64
C ARG A 236 -3.38 -7.14 -24.10
N THR A 237 -2.14 -6.91 -24.52
CA THR A 237 -1.68 -7.25 -25.87
C THR A 237 -1.58 -8.77 -26.06
N ALA A 238 -1.12 -9.51 -25.04
CA ALA A 238 -1.14 -10.97 -25.06
C ALA A 238 -2.56 -11.52 -25.20
N ASP A 239 -3.52 -11.01 -24.41
CA ASP A 239 -4.93 -11.41 -24.48
C ASP A 239 -5.55 -11.09 -25.84
N ALA A 240 -5.21 -9.92 -26.42
CA ALA A 240 -5.61 -9.58 -27.79
C ALA A 240 -5.02 -10.54 -28.83
N THR A 241 -3.78 -11.01 -28.62
CA THR A 241 -3.13 -12.00 -29.49
C THR A 241 -3.87 -13.34 -29.42
N VAL A 242 -4.20 -13.82 -28.21
CA VAL A 242 -4.96 -15.07 -28.01
C VAL A 242 -6.35 -14.97 -28.62
N SER A 243 -7.07 -13.88 -28.36
CA SER A 243 -8.39 -13.64 -28.96
C SER A 243 -8.33 -13.59 -30.48
N PHE A 244 -7.27 -13.03 -31.07
CA PHE A 244 -7.09 -12.97 -32.52
C PHE A 244 -6.83 -14.34 -33.13
N LEU A 245 -6.02 -15.18 -32.45
CA LEU A 245 -5.82 -16.58 -32.87
C LEU A 245 -7.13 -17.38 -32.84
N ALA A 246 -7.90 -17.27 -31.76
CA ALA A 246 -9.18 -17.96 -31.61
C ALA A 246 -10.20 -17.57 -32.70
N GLN A 247 -10.17 -16.31 -33.17
CA GLN A 247 -11.04 -15.82 -34.24
C GLN A 247 -10.65 -16.35 -35.62
N ARG A 248 -9.40 -16.80 -35.83
CA ARG A 248 -8.87 -17.25 -37.14
C ARG A 248 -8.56 -18.74 -37.16
N HIS A 249 -9.42 -19.54 -36.52
CA HIS A 249 -9.29 -21.00 -36.50
C HIS A 249 -9.39 -21.62 -37.92
N ASP A 250 -10.05 -20.93 -38.85
CA ASP A 250 -10.11 -21.28 -40.27
C ASP A 250 -8.71 -21.33 -40.91
N LEU A 251 -7.83 -20.42 -40.52
CA LEU A 251 -6.46 -20.39 -41.02
C LEU A 251 -5.60 -21.46 -40.37
N MET A 252 -5.96 -22.01 -39.22
CA MET A 252 -5.15 -23.03 -38.52
C MET A 252 -5.43 -24.46 -38.99
N ASP A 253 -6.40 -24.65 -39.89
CA ASP A 253 -6.78 -25.96 -40.40
C ASP A 253 -5.80 -26.48 -41.45
N LEU A 254 -5.12 -27.58 -41.12
CA LEU A 254 -4.18 -28.29 -42.00
C LEU A 254 -4.81 -28.77 -43.31
N GLY A 255 -6.13 -29.00 -43.34
CA GLY A 255 -6.86 -29.41 -44.55
C GLY A 255 -6.98 -28.28 -45.57
N LEU A 256 -6.85 -27.02 -45.15
CA LEU A 256 -7.15 -25.84 -45.96
C LEU A 256 -5.90 -25.16 -46.56
N ILE A 257 -4.72 -25.75 -46.40
CA ILE A 257 -3.48 -25.16 -46.92
C ILE A 257 -3.32 -25.36 -48.43
N ALA A 258 -3.92 -26.42 -48.98
CA ALA A 258 -3.88 -26.75 -50.40
C ALA A 258 -4.88 -25.90 -51.22
N ALA A 259 -5.07 -26.24 -52.51
CA ALA A 259 -6.04 -25.57 -53.36
C ALA A 259 -7.48 -25.71 -52.82
N GLY A 260 -8.22 -24.59 -52.77
CA GLY A 260 -9.61 -24.54 -52.30
C GLY A 260 -9.82 -24.01 -50.88
N GLY A 261 -8.75 -23.69 -50.14
CA GLY A 261 -8.83 -22.99 -48.84
C GLY A 261 -8.73 -21.45 -48.94
N PRO A 262 -8.63 -20.72 -47.81
CA PRO A 262 -8.51 -19.26 -47.77
C PRO A 262 -7.35 -18.73 -48.62
N ASP A 263 -7.47 -17.53 -49.20
CA ASP A 263 -6.43 -16.98 -50.08
C ASP A 263 -5.06 -16.84 -49.37
N LEU A 264 -3.96 -16.95 -50.12
CA LEU A 264 -2.61 -16.83 -49.55
C LEU A 264 -2.42 -15.48 -48.84
N HIS A 265 -3.06 -14.43 -49.36
CA HIS A 265 -3.05 -13.10 -48.76
C HIS A 265 -3.68 -13.09 -47.36
N ALA A 266 -4.71 -13.92 -47.10
CA ALA A 266 -5.32 -14.03 -45.79
C ALA A 266 -4.34 -14.59 -44.74
N TYR A 267 -3.47 -15.53 -45.14
CA TYR A 267 -2.40 -16.06 -44.29
C TYR A 267 -1.29 -15.03 -44.05
N GLN A 268 -0.93 -14.25 -45.07
CA GLN A 268 0.03 -13.14 -44.95
C GLN A 268 -0.46 -12.07 -43.97
N ASP A 269 -1.69 -11.60 -44.15
CA ASP A 269 -2.32 -10.61 -43.27
C ASP A 269 -2.37 -11.08 -41.82
N TRP A 270 -2.67 -12.36 -41.61
CA TRP A 270 -2.67 -12.98 -40.30
C TRP A 270 -1.28 -12.98 -39.65
N ALA A 271 -0.24 -13.40 -40.37
CA ALA A 271 1.14 -13.39 -39.88
C ALA A 271 1.69 -11.98 -39.62
N ASP A 272 1.30 -11.00 -40.45
CA ASP A 272 1.67 -9.60 -40.28
C ASP A 272 0.98 -8.98 -39.07
N HIS A 273 -0.28 -9.33 -38.80
CA HIS A 273 -0.98 -8.90 -37.59
C HIS A 273 -0.31 -9.44 -36.32
N LEU A 274 0.06 -10.74 -36.31
CA LEU A 274 0.78 -11.35 -35.19
C LEU A 274 2.17 -10.73 -34.99
N SER A 275 2.87 -10.38 -36.08
CA SER A 275 4.16 -9.68 -36.01
C SER A 275 4.02 -8.27 -35.43
N ARG A 276 2.92 -7.56 -35.71
CA ARG A 276 2.61 -6.27 -35.07
C ARG A 276 2.36 -6.40 -33.57
N PHE A 277 1.66 -7.45 -33.12
CA PHE A 277 1.54 -7.71 -31.67
C PHE A 277 2.90 -7.99 -31.03
N ALA A 278 3.73 -8.80 -31.68
CA ALA A 278 5.08 -9.11 -31.19
C ALA A 278 5.99 -7.87 -31.07
N ALA A 279 5.78 -6.85 -31.90
CA ALA A 279 6.51 -5.57 -31.82
C ALA A 279 6.03 -4.66 -30.68
N GLN A 280 4.78 -4.82 -30.23
CA GLN A 280 4.18 -4.02 -29.16
C GLN A 280 4.50 -4.54 -27.75
N VAL A 281 4.97 -5.79 -27.64
CA VAL A 281 5.28 -6.44 -26.36
C VAL A 281 6.79 -6.36 -26.08
N SER A 282 7.14 -5.85 -24.90
CA SER A 282 8.53 -5.59 -24.51
C SER A 282 8.97 -6.34 -23.25
N VAL A 283 8.02 -6.77 -22.42
CA VAL A 283 8.32 -7.43 -21.14
C VAL A 283 8.91 -8.83 -21.37
N SER A 284 9.98 -9.15 -20.63
CA SER A 284 10.83 -10.33 -20.86
C SER A 284 10.16 -11.69 -20.65
N ASP A 285 9.09 -11.77 -19.84
CA ASP A 285 8.33 -12.99 -19.57
C ASP A 285 7.20 -13.24 -20.59
N ILE A 286 6.83 -12.26 -21.41
CA ILE A 286 5.74 -12.34 -22.40
C ILE A 286 6.27 -12.24 -23.83
N ALA A 287 7.19 -11.33 -24.09
CA ALA A 287 7.69 -11.01 -25.42
C ALA A 287 8.28 -12.21 -26.19
N PRO A 288 9.04 -13.14 -25.56
CA PRO A 288 9.55 -14.32 -26.26
C PRO A 288 8.42 -15.20 -26.83
N HIS A 289 7.33 -15.37 -26.08
CA HIS A 289 6.20 -16.21 -26.49
C HIS A 289 5.41 -15.60 -27.65
N VAL A 290 5.11 -14.29 -27.59
CA VAL A 290 4.41 -13.61 -28.71
C VAL A 290 5.28 -13.59 -29.97
N ARG A 291 6.60 -13.40 -29.84
CA ARG A 291 7.53 -13.47 -30.98
C ARG A 291 7.61 -14.88 -31.58
N ALA A 292 7.58 -15.92 -30.74
CA ALA A 292 7.55 -17.30 -31.21
C ALA A 292 6.27 -17.61 -31.99
N ILE A 293 5.11 -17.12 -31.53
CA ILE A 293 3.84 -17.23 -32.27
C ILE A 293 3.95 -16.54 -33.63
N ALA A 294 4.42 -15.29 -33.67
CA ALA A 294 4.57 -14.55 -34.92
C ALA A 294 5.59 -15.18 -35.88
N GLY A 295 6.67 -15.77 -35.35
CA GLY A 295 7.65 -16.53 -36.11
C GLY A 295 7.01 -17.73 -36.81
N ARG A 296 6.34 -18.59 -36.04
CA ARG A 296 5.65 -19.78 -36.58
C ARG A 296 4.54 -19.43 -37.55
N ALA A 297 3.81 -18.34 -37.33
CA ALA A 297 2.83 -17.85 -38.28
C ALA A 297 3.47 -17.50 -39.64
N ARG A 298 4.66 -16.87 -39.65
CA ARG A 298 5.40 -16.59 -40.89
C ARG A 298 5.89 -17.86 -41.58
N ASP A 299 6.38 -18.83 -40.82
CA ASP A 299 6.82 -20.13 -41.36
C ASP A 299 5.63 -20.87 -41.99
N ALA A 300 4.46 -20.82 -41.34
CA ALA A 300 3.20 -21.35 -41.85
C ALA A 300 2.78 -20.72 -43.19
N VAL A 301 2.95 -19.40 -43.40
CA VAL A 301 2.70 -18.75 -44.71
C VAL A 301 3.60 -19.35 -45.80
N SER A 302 4.88 -19.59 -45.49
CA SER A 302 5.82 -20.19 -46.44
C SER A 302 5.40 -21.61 -46.85
N LEU A 303 4.87 -22.39 -45.90
CA LEU A 303 4.35 -23.74 -46.17
C LEU A 303 3.08 -23.71 -47.05
N VAL A 304 2.16 -22.78 -46.80
CA VAL A 304 0.96 -22.59 -47.64
C VAL A 304 1.35 -22.16 -49.06
N ALA A 305 2.31 -21.24 -49.19
CA ALA A 305 2.82 -20.82 -50.50
C ALA A 305 3.41 -22.01 -51.28
N GLN A 306 4.22 -22.84 -50.62
CA GLN A 306 4.78 -24.06 -51.22
C GLN A 306 3.71 -25.08 -51.63
N ALA A 307 2.67 -25.27 -50.81
CA ALA A 307 1.60 -26.22 -51.09
C ALA A 307 0.74 -25.81 -52.30
N ARG A 308 0.78 -24.53 -52.70
CA ARG A 308 0.00 -23.97 -53.81
C ARG A 308 0.80 -23.77 -55.10
N THR A 309 2.12 -23.99 -55.05
CA THR A 309 2.95 -24.00 -56.26
C THR A 309 2.63 -25.24 -57.10
N PHE A 310 2.60 -25.12 -58.42
CA PHE A 310 2.39 -26.24 -59.34
C PHE A 310 3.61 -26.47 -60.25
N PRO A 311 4.30 -27.61 -60.15
CA PRO A 311 4.15 -28.66 -59.12
C PRO A 311 4.70 -28.20 -57.75
N PRO A 312 4.18 -28.73 -56.62
CA PRO A 312 4.70 -28.40 -55.31
C PRO A 312 6.10 -29.00 -55.11
N PRO A 313 7.00 -28.31 -54.38
CA PRO A 313 8.39 -28.76 -54.18
C PRO A 313 8.50 -29.98 -53.26
N ARG A 314 7.46 -30.27 -52.47
CA ARG A 314 7.34 -31.41 -51.55
C ARG A 314 5.94 -32.00 -51.63
N PRO A 315 5.75 -33.28 -51.28
CA PRO A 315 4.43 -33.87 -51.14
C PRO A 315 3.55 -33.01 -50.22
N VAL A 316 2.30 -32.76 -50.63
CA VAL A 316 1.36 -31.92 -49.86
C VAL A 316 1.18 -32.45 -48.44
N ILE A 317 1.21 -33.78 -48.24
CA ILE A 317 1.10 -34.40 -46.92
C ILE A 317 2.26 -34.04 -45.98
N ASP A 318 3.48 -33.87 -46.50
CA ASP A 318 4.65 -33.47 -45.70
C ASP A 318 4.52 -31.99 -45.30
N LEU A 319 4.02 -31.15 -46.21
CA LEU A 319 3.73 -29.74 -45.94
C LEU A 319 2.61 -29.58 -44.91
N GLN A 320 1.56 -30.39 -45.00
CA GLN A 320 0.47 -30.43 -44.00
C GLN A 320 0.98 -30.84 -42.61
N THR A 321 1.89 -31.81 -42.57
CA THR A 321 2.48 -32.27 -41.31
C THR A 321 3.34 -31.17 -40.67
N ALA A 322 4.20 -30.52 -41.45
CA ALA A 322 5.00 -29.38 -40.98
C ALA A 322 4.11 -28.22 -40.51
N TYR A 323 3.04 -27.92 -41.26
CA TYR A 323 2.08 -26.88 -40.91
C TYR A 323 1.38 -27.18 -39.57
N GLY A 324 0.95 -28.43 -39.38
CA GLY A 324 0.35 -28.87 -38.11
C GLY A 324 1.30 -28.74 -36.92
N GLN A 325 2.61 -28.99 -37.11
CA GLN A 325 3.62 -28.78 -36.07
C GLN A 325 3.75 -27.31 -35.66
N ASP A 326 3.71 -26.39 -36.63
CA ASP A 326 3.72 -24.95 -36.36
C ASP A 326 2.47 -24.51 -35.58
N MET A 327 1.29 -25.01 -35.94
CA MET A 327 0.03 -24.72 -35.23
C MET A 327 0.04 -25.26 -33.79
N LEU A 328 0.52 -26.50 -33.58
CA LEU A 328 0.71 -27.04 -32.23
C LEU A 328 1.69 -26.21 -31.41
N GLY A 329 2.77 -25.75 -32.04
CA GLY A 329 3.73 -24.84 -31.43
C GLY A 329 3.09 -23.51 -31.02
N ILE A 330 2.19 -22.95 -31.83
CA ILE A 330 1.44 -21.73 -31.49
C ILE A 330 0.55 -21.98 -30.25
N LEU A 331 -0.19 -23.09 -30.21
CA LEU A 331 -1.08 -23.44 -29.09
C LEU A 331 -0.30 -23.66 -27.77
N ASP A 332 0.91 -24.20 -27.84
CA ASP A 332 1.76 -24.36 -26.66
C ASP A 332 2.23 -22.99 -26.09
N GLN A 333 2.57 -22.05 -26.97
CA GLN A 333 2.93 -20.70 -26.55
C GLN A 333 1.74 -19.90 -26.02
N GLU A 334 0.54 -20.14 -26.55
CA GLU A 334 -0.70 -19.56 -26.03
C GLU A 334 -0.95 -19.96 -24.57
N ARG A 335 -0.78 -21.25 -24.25
CA ARG A 335 -0.89 -21.74 -22.85
C ARG A 335 0.15 -21.07 -21.95
N SER A 336 1.37 -20.92 -22.45
CA SER A 336 2.46 -20.26 -21.72
C SER A 336 2.17 -18.78 -21.46
N LEU A 337 1.62 -18.05 -22.45
CA LEU A 337 1.18 -16.66 -22.31
C LEU A 337 0.05 -16.52 -21.29
N THR A 338 -0.94 -17.42 -21.35
CA THR A 338 -2.08 -17.41 -20.41
C THR A 338 -1.60 -17.64 -18.97
N ALA A 339 -0.60 -18.50 -18.78
CA ALA A 339 0.02 -18.74 -17.48
C ALA A 339 0.84 -17.53 -16.98
N ALA A 340 1.55 -16.84 -17.87
CA ALA A 340 2.33 -15.64 -17.52
C ALA A 340 1.44 -14.44 -17.16
N CYS A 341 0.25 -14.35 -17.75
CA CYS A 341 -0.66 -13.22 -17.57
C CYS A 341 -1.78 -13.40 -16.54
N ARG A 342 -1.92 -14.59 -15.94
CA ARG A 342 -2.85 -14.76 -14.81
C ARG A 342 -2.35 -14.00 -13.58
N PRO A 343 -3.25 -13.31 -12.85
CA PRO A 343 -2.90 -12.78 -11.53
C PRO A 343 -2.51 -13.95 -10.62
N ARG A 344 -1.32 -13.87 -10.03
CA ARG A 344 -0.88 -14.75 -8.93
C ARG A 344 -1.26 -14.11 -7.61
#